data_AF-A0A1I4IZV7-F1
#
_entry.id   AF-A0A1I4IZV7-F1
#
_cell.length_a   1.000
_cell.length_b   1.000
_cell.length_c   1.000
_cell.angle_alpha   90.00
_cell.angle_beta   90.00
_cell.angle_gamma   90.00
#
_symmetry.space_group_name_H-M   'P 1'
#
loop_
_entity.id
_entity.type
_entity.pdbx_description
1 polymer ?
#
loop_
_entity_poly.entity_id
_entity_poly.type
_entity_poly.pdbx_seq_one_letter_code
_entity_poly.pdbx_strand_id
1 'polypeptide(L)'
;MTAMSRQRRRAVVRIVALTALVATATLTGCAPQPKTAKEIQQVEDDDKADRAAVQHEIQRLYDEAAALVADTWPKPDTMNWQTACGDYADGTQSETWNIANQYKGPTKFSPEETAERVAKMLTDYGFPTKVIEDNKIYPPRKVVSYPPYLTGVREDGFAIVFTIGENYSDFSGYSRCAPIDPDDPVLPKNW
;
A
#
# COMPACT_ATOMS: atom_id res chain seq x y z
N MET A 1 15.96 -59.63 -39.37
CA MET A 1 15.81 -60.20 -40.73
C MET A 1 14.81 -61.35 -40.61
N THR A 2 13.62 -61.41 -41.20
CA THR A 2 12.80 -60.54 -42.10
C THR A 2 11.35 -61.10 -41.95
N ALA A 3 10.20 -60.45 -42.20
CA ALA A 3 9.85 -59.36 -43.11
C ALA A 3 8.58 -58.55 -42.68
N MET A 4 8.25 -57.57 -43.51
CA MET A 4 6.96 -56.87 -43.69
C MET A 4 5.83 -57.83 -44.19
N SER A 5 4.53 -57.50 -44.33
CA SER A 5 3.59 -56.48 -43.81
C SER A 5 2.20 -56.79 -44.43
N ARG A 6 1.08 -56.30 -43.84
CA ARG A 6 -0.22 -55.99 -44.51
C ARG A 6 -1.25 -55.58 -43.44
N GLN A 7 -2.27 -54.74 -43.62
CA GLN A 7 -2.56 -53.56 -44.45
C GLN A 7 -4.05 -53.22 -44.24
N ARG A 8 -4.34 -52.11 -43.56
CA ARG A 8 -5.53 -51.21 -43.66
C ARG A 8 -6.96 -51.77 -43.85
N ARG A 9 -7.89 -51.31 -42.99
CA ARG A 9 -9.12 -50.50 -43.29
C ARG A 9 -9.91 -50.32 -41.96
N ARG A 10 -10.03 -49.12 -41.38
CA ARG A 10 -10.95 -47.98 -41.64
C ARG A 10 -12.38 -48.13 -41.04
N ALA A 11 -12.69 -47.23 -40.10
CA ALA A 11 -14.03 -46.77 -39.64
C ALA A 11 -14.92 -47.85 -38.96
N VAL A 12 -15.86 -47.53 -38.06
CA VAL A 12 -16.69 -46.31 -37.89
C VAL A 12 -16.82 -45.91 -36.42
N VAL A 13 -16.83 -44.60 -36.15
CA VAL A 13 -17.19 -44.01 -34.85
C VAL A 13 -18.70 -44.05 -34.65
N ARG A 14 -19.18 -44.52 -33.49
CA ARG A 14 -20.48 -44.13 -32.95
C ARG A 14 -20.35 -43.65 -31.52
N ILE A 15 -20.51 -42.34 -31.36
CA ILE A 15 -20.62 -41.65 -30.08
C ILE A 15 -21.98 -41.99 -29.47
N VAL A 16 -22.00 -42.42 -28.22
CA VAL A 16 -23.15 -42.26 -27.32
C VAL A 16 -22.61 -41.63 -26.05
N ALA A 17 -22.86 -40.34 -25.89
CA ALA A 17 -22.56 -39.64 -24.66
C ALA A 17 -23.69 -39.91 -23.65
N LEU A 18 -23.36 -40.43 -22.48
CA LEU A 18 -24.16 -40.23 -21.27
C LEU A 18 -23.30 -39.55 -20.22
N THR A 19 -23.65 -38.30 -19.94
CA THR A 19 -23.13 -37.48 -18.86
C THR A 19 -23.55 -38.03 -17.51
N ALA A 20 -22.57 -38.39 -16.68
CA ALA A 20 -22.77 -38.61 -15.25
C ALA A 20 -21.93 -37.59 -14.48
N LEU A 21 -22.59 -36.57 -13.92
CA LEU A 21 -21.96 -35.64 -12.99
C LEU A 21 -21.63 -36.40 -11.70
N VAL A 22 -20.35 -36.43 -11.31
CA VAL A 22 -19.94 -36.83 -9.96
C VAL A 22 -19.17 -35.68 -9.34
N ALA A 23 -19.86 -34.86 -8.56
CA ALA A 23 -19.24 -33.79 -7.79
C ALA A 23 -18.56 -34.39 -6.54
N THR A 24 -17.26 -34.69 -6.64
CA THR A 24 -16.46 -35.09 -5.49
C THR A 24 -16.12 -33.88 -4.62
N ALA A 25 -16.91 -33.65 -3.57
CA ALA A 25 -16.59 -32.68 -2.54
C ALA A 25 -15.46 -33.22 -1.64
N THR A 26 -14.21 -32.90 -1.97
CA THR A 26 -13.05 -33.19 -1.10
C THR A 26 -12.88 -32.10 -0.05
N LEU A 27 -13.12 -32.45 1.21
CA LEU A 27 -12.79 -31.62 2.37
C LEU A 27 -11.27 -31.48 2.53
N THR A 28 -10.70 -30.39 2.04
CA THR A 28 -9.32 -29.97 2.39
C THR A 28 -9.35 -29.06 3.62
N GLY A 29 -8.65 -29.46 4.68
CA GLY A 29 -8.66 -28.75 5.96
C GLY A 29 -8.04 -27.35 5.89
N CYS A 30 -8.50 -26.47 6.79
CA CYS A 30 -8.09 -25.08 6.87
C CYS A 30 -6.61 -24.94 7.28
N ALA A 31 -5.73 -24.78 6.30
CA ALA A 31 -4.53 -23.96 6.51
C ALA A 31 -4.98 -22.48 6.56
N PRO A 32 -4.50 -21.66 7.52
CA PRO A 32 -4.79 -20.23 7.51
C PRO A 32 -4.11 -19.60 6.28
N GLN A 33 -4.91 -19.33 5.26
CA GLN A 33 -4.48 -18.60 4.07
C GLN A 33 -3.94 -17.23 4.50
N PRO A 34 -2.75 -16.80 4.03
CA PRO A 34 -2.23 -15.48 4.37
C PRO A 34 -3.23 -14.43 3.90
N LYS A 35 -3.55 -13.46 4.76
CA LYS A 35 -4.50 -12.37 4.48
C LYS A 35 -3.86 -11.30 3.59
N THR A 36 -3.38 -11.68 2.41
CA THR A 36 -3.17 -10.73 1.31
C THR A 36 -4.51 -10.17 0.88
N ALA A 37 -4.60 -8.85 0.72
CA ALA A 37 -5.84 -8.11 0.50
C ALA A 37 -6.90 -8.31 1.60
N LYS A 38 -6.57 -7.99 2.87
CA LYS A 38 -7.58 -7.31 3.68
C LYS A 38 -7.63 -5.87 3.18
N GLU A 39 -8.58 -5.63 2.28
CA GLU A 39 -9.00 -4.34 1.75
C GLU A 39 -8.67 -3.19 2.71
N ILE A 40 -7.72 -2.34 2.32
CA ILE A 40 -7.71 -0.96 2.80
C ILE A 40 -8.96 -0.38 2.17
N GLN A 41 -10.01 -0.24 2.98
CA GLN A 41 -11.28 0.26 2.54
C GLN A 41 -11.05 1.68 2.00
N GLN A 42 -11.12 1.82 0.67
CA GLN A 42 -11.10 3.13 0.04
C GLN A 42 -12.41 3.78 0.47
N VAL A 43 -12.30 4.73 1.39
CA VAL A 43 -13.43 5.51 1.88
C VAL A 43 -14.00 6.24 0.67
N GLU A 44 -15.28 6.02 0.36
CA GLU A 44 -15.97 6.71 -0.73
C GLU A 44 -16.11 8.21 -0.37
N ASP A 45 -16.02 9.11 -1.35
CA ASP A 45 -15.85 10.56 -1.11
C ASP A 45 -16.98 11.24 -0.29
N ASP A 46 -18.16 10.60 -0.17
CA ASP A 46 -19.30 11.08 0.62
C ASP A 46 -19.30 10.59 2.10
N ASP A 47 -18.56 9.54 2.44
CA ASP A 47 -18.49 9.01 3.82
C ASP A 47 -17.32 9.66 4.58
N LYS A 48 -17.62 10.39 5.65
CA LYS A 48 -16.60 10.98 6.53
C LYS A 48 -15.70 9.90 7.11
N ALA A 49 -14.42 9.93 6.75
CA ALA A 49 -13.47 8.89 7.13
C ALA A 49 -13.31 8.79 8.65
N ASP A 50 -13.32 7.56 9.18
CA ASP A 50 -13.13 7.31 10.61
C ASP A 50 -11.70 7.70 11.05
N ARG A 51 -11.62 8.56 12.06
CA ARG A 51 -10.37 9.14 12.61
C ARG A 51 -9.36 8.05 12.99
N ALA A 52 -9.81 6.98 13.65
CA ALA A 52 -8.94 5.90 14.09
C ALA A 52 -8.50 5.01 12.91
N ALA A 53 -9.37 4.79 11.93
CA ALA A 53 -9.06 4.03 10.72
C ALA A 53 -7.99 4.72 9.87
N VAL A 54 -8.12 6.02 9.59
CA VAL A 54 -7.14 6.75 8.77
C VAL A 54 -5.79 6.92 9.48
N GLN A 55 -5.81 7.10 10.80
CA GLN A 55 -4.59 7.12 11.62
C GLN A 55 -3.88 5.75 11.59
N HIS A 56 -4.63 4.66 11.77
CA HIS A 56 -4.09 3.30 11.72
C HIS A 56 -3.57 2.91 10.32
N GLU A 57 -4.23 3.36 9.25
CA GLU A 57 -3.79 3.17 7.86
C GLU A 57 -2.40 3.77 7.64
N ILE A 58 -2.22 5.07 7.88
CA ILE A 58 -0.93 5.74 7.63
C ILE A 58 0.16 5.25 8.59
N GLN A 59 -0.19 4.96 9.85
CA GLN A 59 0.73 4.36 10.82
C GLN A 59 1.28 3.02 10.34
N ARG A 60 0.40 2.15 9.84
CA ARG A 60 0.80 0.84 9.32
C ARG A 60 1.71 0.97 8.10
N LEU A 61 1.39 1.87 7.17
CA LEU A 61 2.21 2.11 5.97
C LEU A 61 3.58 2.65 6.36
N TYR A 62 3.66 3.55 7.35
CA TYR A 62 4.91 4.02 7.95
C TYR A 62 5.71 2.87 8.60
N ASP A 63 5.11 2.05 9.46
CA ASP A 63 5.81 0.99 10.20
C ASP A 63 6.36 -0.08 9.26
N GLU A 64 5.59 -0.51 8.26
CA GLU A 64 6.03 -1.49 7.25
C GLU A 64 7.10 -0.90 6.31
N ALA A 65 6.98 0.37 5.94
CA ALA A 65 8.00 1.11 5.19
C ALA A 65 9.31 1.25 6.00
N ALA A 66 9.22 1.55 7.28
CA ALA A 66 10.37 1.71 8.17
C ALA A 66 11.14 0.40 8.38
N ALA A 67 10.41 -0.72 8.53
CA ALA A 67 10.99 -2.04 8.69
C ALA A 67 11.78 -2.54 7.46
N LEU A 68 11.53 -1.97 6.27
CA LEU A 68 12.32 -2.26 5.05
C LEU A 68 13.68 -1.52 5.04
N VAL A 69 13.78 -0.37 5.70
CA VAL A 69 15.01 0.45 5.76
C VAL A 69 15.98 -0.03 6.83
N ALA A 70 15.53 -0.22 8.07
CA ALA A 70 16.40 -0.51 9.22
C ALA A 70 15.72 -1.47 10.23
N ASP A 71 16.51 -2.17 11.04
CA ASP A 71 15.95 -3.01 12.13
C ASP A 71 15.46 -2.15 13.30
N THR A 72 16.02 -0.94 13.42
CA THR A 72 15.59 0.09 14.36
C THR A 72 15.54 1.43 13.64
N TRP A 73 14.37 2.07 13.64
CA TRP A 73 14.21 3.47 13.26
C TRP A 73 14.02 4.30 14.55
N PRO A 74 14.59 5.52 14.69
CA PRO A 74 14.24 6.42 15.79
C PRO A 74 12.73 6.70 15.88
N LYS A 75 12.26 7.19 17.03
CA LYS A 75 10.88 7.66 17.14
C LYS A 75 10.64 8.82 16.16
N PRO A 76 9.45 8.93 15.54
CA PRO A 76 9.11 10.05 14.66
C PRO A 76 9.34 11.42 15.26
N ASP A 77 9.89 12.32 14.43
CA ASP A 77 10.06 13.74 14.72
C ASP A 77 8.69 14.44 14.80
N THR A 78 7.73 13.99 13.99
CA THR A 78 6.33 14.44 13.99
C THR A 78 5.37 13.26 13.98
N MET A 79 4.42 13.26 14.91
CA MET A 79 3.21 12.41 14.95
C MET A 79 2.08 13.23 15.57
N ASN A 80 1.29 13.92 14.75
CA ASN A 80 0.20 14.79 15.23
C ASN A 80 -0.91 14.98 14.20
N TRP A 81 -2.07 15.44 14.67
CA TRP A 81 -3.13 15.96 13.81
C TRP A 81 -2.77 17.38 13.35
N GLN A 82 -3.13 17.71 12.11
CA GLN A 82 -2.89 19.00 11.48
C GLN A 82 -4.10 19.43 10.65
N THR A 83 -4.52 20.69 10.80
CA THR A 83 -5.61 21.33 10.07
C THR A 83 -5.21 21.70 8.63
N ALA A 84 -4.51 20.79 7.94
CA ALA A 84 -4.02 20.95 6.57
C ALA A 84 -5.02 20.43 5.51
N CYS A 85 -6.23 20.05 5.94
CA CYS A 85 -7.35 19.65 5.10
C CYS A 85 -8.30 20.83 4.85
N GLY A 86 -9.12 20.71 3.80
CA GLY A 86 -10.30 21.56 3.62
C GLY A 86 -11.48 21.05 4.44
N ASP A 87 -12.45 21.91 4.73
CA ASP A 87 -13.71 21.50 5.34
C ASP A 87 -14.52 20.60 4.38
N TYR A 88 -15.29 19.66 4.92
CA TYR A 88 -16.25 18.88 4.14
C TYR A 88 -17.34 19.79 3.54
N ALA A 89 -18.02 19.33 2.49
CA ALA A 89 -19.05 20.10 1.79
C ALA A 89 -20.25 20.55 2.67
N ASP A 90 -20.46 19.90 3.83
CA ASP A 90 -21.48 20.28 4.82
C ASP A 90 -20.98 21.29 5.89
N GLY A 91 -19.74 21.77 5.76
CA GLY A 91 -19.10 22.69 6.71
C GLY A 91 -18.45 22.01 7.91
N THR A 92 -18.36 20.67 7.94
CA THR A 92 -17.62 19.97 8.99
C THR A 92 -16.12 20.20 8.82
N GLN A 93 -15.46 20.73 9.85
CA GLN A 93 -14.01 20.90 9.85
C GLN A 93 -13.29 19.55 9.86
N SER A 94 -12.15 19.47 9.17
CA SER A 94 -11.39 18.23 9.03
C SER A 94 -9.89 18.43 9.23
N GLU A 95 -9.19 17.33 9.51
CA GLU A 95 -7.75 17.30 9.74
C GLU A 95 -7.12 15.98 9.30
N THR A 96 -5.80 16.00 9.12
CA THR A 96 -5.00 14.83 8.70
C THR A 96 -3.98 14.47 9.77
N TRP A 97 -3.72 13.18 9.95
CA TRP A 97 -2.65 12.68 10.81
C TRP A 97 -1.33 12.69 10.02
N ASN A 98 -0.40 13.53 10.46
CA ASN A 98 0.93 13.66 9.89
C ASN A 98 1.91 12.74 10.63
N ILE A 99 2.68 11.97 9.87
CA ILE A 99 3.88 11.27 10.34
C ILE A 99 5.08 11.76 9.52
N ALA A 100 6.07 12.35 10.18
CA ALA A 100 7.36 12.68 9.58
C ALA A 100 8.51 12.10 10.42
N ASN A 101 9.44 11.39 9.77
CA ASN A 101 10.56 10.76 10.46
C ASN A 101 11.79 10.56 9.55
N GLN A 102 12.97 10.89 10.07
CA GLN A 102 14.26 10.71 9.41
C GLN A 102 15.09 9.59 10.03
N TYR A 103 15.60 8.70 9.18
CA TYR A 103 16.66 7.75 9.51
C TYR A 103 18.00 8.23 8.95
N LYS A 104 19.02 8.25 9.81
CA LYS A 104 20.39 8.70 9.49
C LYS A 104 21.35 7.52 9.69
N GLY A 105 21.58 6.77 8.61
CA GLY A 105 22.35 5.54 8.59
C GLY A 105 22.14 4.77 7.28
N PRO A 106 22.90 3.70 7.04
CA PRO A 106 22.75 2.86 5.86
C PRO A 106 21.49 1.99 5.92
N THR A 107 20.87 1.77 4.77
CA THR A 107 19.72 0.85 4.60
C THR A 107 20.16 -0.62 4.71
N LYS A 108 19.23 -1.53 5.07
CA LYS A 108 19.47 -3.00 5.10
C LYS A 108 19.94 -3.55 3.76
N PHE A 109 19.37 -3.01 2.68
CA PHE A 109 19.66 -3.37 1.29
C PHE A 109 20.31 -2.17 0.60
N SER A 110 20.56 -2.25 -0.71
CA SER A 110 20.93 -1.05 -1.47
C SER A 110 19.78 -0.01 -1.47
N PRO A 111 20.05 1.30 -1.68
CA PRO A 111 18.99 2.30 -1.78
C PRO A 111 17.97 2.01 -2.89
N GLU A 112 18.42 1.45 -4.02
CA GLU A 112 17.55 1.01 -5.13
C GLU A 112 16.65 -0.14 -4.69
N GLU A 113 17.22 -1.23 -4.18
CA GLU A 113 16.45 -2.40 -3.74
C GLU A 113 15.47 -2.05 -2.60
N THR A 114 15.87 -1.16 -1.70
CA THR A 114 15.00 -0.65 -0.62
C THR A 114 13.82 0.13 -1.20
N ALA A 115 14.06 1.00 -2.19
CA ALA A 115 13.01 1.73 -2.88
C ALA A 115 12.08 0.83 -3.69
N GLU A 116 12.61 -0.18 -4.41
CA GLU A 116 11.82 -1.17 -5.13
C GLU A 116 10.90 -1.97 -4.20
N ARG A 117 11.42 -2.40 -3.04
CA ARG A 117 10.65 -3.10 -1.99
C ARG A 117 9.54 -2.22 -1.42
N VAL A 118 9.82 -0.94 -1.16
CA VAL A 118 8.82 0.05 -0.70
C VAL A 118 7.74 0.29 -1.76
N ALA A 119 8.13 0.51 -3.02
CA ALA A 119 7.18 0.72 -4.12
C ALA A 119 6.30 -0.51 -4.35
N LYS A 120 6.87 -1.71 -4.24
CA LYS A 120 6.09 -2.95 -4.24
C LYS A 120 5.12 -3.02 -3.07
N MET A 121 5.56 -2.75 -1.85
CA MET A 121 4.72 -2.76 -0.64
C MET A 121 3.51 -1.82 -0.80
N LEU A 122 3.74 -0.57 -1.17
CA LEU A 122 2.66 0.41 -1.39
C LEU A 122 1.71 -0.04 -2.51
N THR A 123 2.23 -0.60 -3.60
CA THR A 123 1.42 -1.11 -4.72
C THR A 123 0.58 -2.33 -4.31
N ASP A 124 1.13 -3.25 -3.50
CA ASP A 124 0.40 -4.40 -2.95
C ASP A 124 -0.73 -3.95 -1.98
N TYR A 125 -0.62 -2.75 -1.38
CA TYR A 125 -1.67 -2.11 -0.59
C TYR A 125 -2.69 -1.29 -1.41
N GLY A 126 -2.56 -1.24 -2.74
CA GLY A 126 -3.47 -0.50 -3.61
C GLY A 126 -3.06 0.94 -3.89
N PHE A 127 -1.85 1.34 -3.51
CA PHE A 127 -1.26 2.64 -3.87
C PHE A 127 -0.25 2.43 -5.02
N PRO A 128 -0.66 2.49 -6.29
CA PRO A 128 0.21 2.21 -7.42
C PRO A 128 1.35 3.24 -7.47
N THR A 129 2.56 2.77 -7.17
CA THR A 129 3.77 3.60 -7.09
C THR A 129 4.89 3.00 -7.94
N LYS A 130 5.92 3.81 -8.19
CA LYS A 130 7.16 3.38 -8.83
C LYS A 130 8.31 4.13 -8.17
N VAL A 131 9.50 3.54 -8.23
CA VAL A 131 10.73 4.28 -7.92
C VAL A 131 10.95 5.35 -8.98
N ILE A 132 11.27 6.56 -8.54
CA ILE A 132 11.88 7.59 -9.37
C ILE A 132 13.20 8.01 -8.72
N GLU A 133 14.03 8.74 -9.47
CA GLU A 133 15.26 9.32 -8.96
C GLU A 133 15.15 10.84 -8.96
N ASP A 134 15.31 11.46 -7.79
CA ASP A 134 15.49 12.91 -7.69
C ASP A 134 16.98 13.26 -7.71
N ASN A 135 17.40 13.76 -8.87
CA ASN A 135 18.74 14.26 -9.15
C ASN A 135 18.90 15.77 -8.88
N LYS A 136 17.86 16.46 -8.38
CA LYS A 136 17.93 17.90 -8.01
C LYS A 136 18.47 18.14 -6.61
N ILE A 137 18.43 17.12 -5.74
CA ILE A 137 19.02 17.11 -4.40
C ILE A 137 20.34 16.33 -4.43
N TYR A 138 21.33 16.78 -3.66
CA TYR A 138 22.62 16.10 -3.53
C TYR A 138 22.84 15.53 -2.12
N PRO A 139 23.29 14.27 -1.97
CA PRO A 139 23.41 13.26 -3.02
C PRO A 139 22.03 12.90 -3.62
N PRO A 140 21.96 12.42 -4.88
CA PRO A 140 20.73 11.95 -5.50
C PRO A 140 20.01 10.92 -4.63
N ARG A 141 18.68 10.92 -4.71
CA ARG A 141 17.84 10.06 -3.87
C ARG A 141 16.80 9.32 -4.69
N LYS A 142 16.52 8.08 -4.31
CA LYS A 142 15.36 7.35 -4.80
C LYS A 142 14.13 7.87 -4.07
N VAL A 143 13.03 8.06 -4.78
CA VAL A 143 11.77 8.52 -4.20
C VAL A 143 10.66 7.56 -4.61
N VAL A 144 9.85 7.18 -3.64
CA VAL A 144 8.58 6.46 -3.84
C VAL A 144 7.49 7.32 -3.23
N SER A 145 6.44 7.62 -3.98
CA SER A 145 5.38 8.51 -3.50
C SER A 145 4.01 8.20 -4.11
N TYR A 146 2.97 8.41 -3.31
CA TYR A 146 1.58 8.41 -3.74
C TYR A 146 0.85 9.58 -3.08
N PRO A 147 0.31 10.57 -3.82
CA PRO A 147 0.30 10.70 -5.27
C PRO A 147 1.72 10.90 -5.86
N PRO A 148 1.88 10.99 -7.20
CA PRO A 148 3.19 11.14 -7.83
C PRO A 148 4.02 12.31 -7.27
N TYR A 149 5.34 12.17 -7.28
CA TYR A 149 6.22 13.11 -6.57
C TYR A 149 6.05 14.55 -7.06
N LEU A 150 6.01 15.49 -6.11
CA LEU A 150 5.78 16.92 -6.32
C LEU A 150 4.39 17.30 -6.89
N THR A 151 3.38 16.42 -6.86
CA THR A 151 1.98 16.81 -7.18
C THR A 151 1.16 17.28 -5.98
N GLY A 152 1.73 17.29 -4.76
CA GLY A 152 1.03 17.68 -3.54
C GLY A 152 0.31 16.50 -2.87
N VAL A 153 -0.85 16.78 -2.26
CA VAL A 153 -1.73 15.77 -1.64
C VAL A 153 -2.90 15.42 -2.56
N ARG A 154 -3.58 14.31 -2.31
CA ARG A 154 -4.87 13.98 -2.96
C ARG A 154 -6.00 14.87 -2.45
N GLU A 155 -7.13 14.85 -3.15
CA GLU A 155 -8.38 15.53 -2.74
C GLU A 155 -8.90 15.00 -1.40
N ASP A 156 -8.73 13.70 -1.12
CA ASP A 156 -9.00 13.08 0.19
C ASP A 156 -7.94 13.40 1.26
N GLY A 157 -6.96 14.26 0.97
CA GLY A 157 -5.84 14.64 1.85
C GLY A 157 -4.69 13.64 1.92
N PHE A 158 -4.85 12.42 1.40
CA PHE A 158 -3.83 11.38 1.54
C PHE A 158 -2.57 11.69 0.73
N ALA A 159 -1.41 11.51 1.36
CA ALA A 159 -0.13 11.52 0.67
C ALA A 159 0.95 10.73 1.43
N ILE A 160 1.84 10.09 0.67
CA ILE A 160 3.09 9.50 1.15
C ILE A 160 4.20 9.96 0.22
N VAL A 161 5.30 10.44 0.80
CA VAL A 161 6.58 10.65 0.13
C VAL A 161 7.64 9.94 0.96
N PHE A 162 8.29 8.95 0.37
CA PHE A 162 9.39 8.23 0.97
C PHE A 162 10.66 8.42 0.13
N THR A 163 11.62 9.12 0.70
CA THR A 163 12.93 9.42 0.10
C THR A 163 14.01 8.52 0.69
N ILE A 164 14.85 7.90 -0.15
CA ILE A 164 15.83 6.87 0.22
C ILE A 164 17.18 7.16 -0.46
N GLY A 165 18.28 7.09 0.29
CA GLY A 165 19.65 7.27 -0.19
C GLY A 165 20.66 6.53 0.70
N GLU A 166 21.95 6.54 0.32
CA GLU A 166 22.99 5.66 0.89
C GLU A 166 23.15 5.70 2.42
N ASN A 167 22.92 6.86 3.05
CA ASN A 167 23.04 7.05 4.51
C ASN A 167 21.89 7.89 5.09
N TYR A 168 20.77 7.98 4.37
CA TYR A 168 19.64 8.83 4.74
C TYR A 168 18.35 8.23 4.18
N SER A 169 17.31 8.18 5.00
CA SER A 169 15.95 7.85 4.56
C SER A 169 14.95 8.73 5.31
N ASP A 170 13.88 9.14 4.64
CA ASP A 170 12.94 10.14 5.15
C ASP A 170 11.54 9.82 4.68
N PHE A 171 10.65 9.57 5.64
CA PHE A 171 9.24 9.33 5.41
C PHE A 171 8.46 10.57 5.82
N SER A 172 7.63 11.06 4.90
CA SER A 172 6.59 12.06 5.17
C SER A 172 5.25 11.48 4.70
N GLY A 173 4.29 11.35 5.61
CA GLY A 173 2.98 10.78 5.35
C GLY A 173 1.85 11.58 5.98
N TYR A 174 0.73 11.65 5.27
CA TYR A 174 -0.51 12.31 5.63
C TYR A 174 -1.64 11.30 5.45
N SER A 175 -2.45 11.09 6.49
CA SER A 175 -3.68 10.29 6.37
C SER A 175 -4.69 10.95 5.44
N ARG A 176 -5.73 10.22 5.05
CA ARG A 176 -6.96 10.86 4.57
C ARG A 176 -7.47 11.86 5.61
N CYS A 177 -8.14 12.91 5.14
CA CYS A 177 -8.85 13.83 6.00
C CYS A 177 -9.96 13.11 6.76
N ALA A 178 -10.03 13.33 8.07
CA ALA A 178 -11.12 12.88 8.94
C ALA A 178 -11.72 14.08 9.67
N PRO A 179 -12.96 14.01 10.15
CA PRO A 179 -13.53 15.06 10.99
C PRO A 179 -12.65 15.38 12.19
N ILE A 180 -12.58 16.67 12.56
CA ILE A 180 -11.98 17.08 13.83
C ILE A 180 -12.75 16.43 14.98
N ASP A 181 -12.03 15.89 15.96
CA ASP A 181 -12.62 15.37 17.20
C ASP A 181 -12.99 16.55 18.11
N PRO A 182 -14.29 16.83 18.36
CA PRO A 182 -14.71 18.00 19.13
C PRO A 182 -14.29 17.96 20.61
N ASP A 183 -13.93 16.78 21.12
CA ASP A 183 -13.44 16.59 22.48
C ASP A 183 -11.90 16.60 22.59
N ASP A 184 -11.17 16.75 21.46
CA ASP A 184 -9.70 16.76 21.46
C ASP A 184 -9.16 17.91 22.34
N PRO A 185 -8.43 17.60 23.42
CA PRO A 185 -7.98 18.59 24.38
C PRO A 185 -6.86 19.49 23.86
N VAL A 186 -6.29 19.18 22.69
CA VAL A 186 -5.20 19.95 22.05
C VAL A 186 -5.76 21.04 21.13
N LEU A 187 -7.04 20.97 20.74
CA LEU A 187 -7.67 22.01 19.92
C LEU A 187 -7.73 23.36 20.66
N PRO A 188 -7.49 24.48 19.95
CA PRO A 188 -7.72 25.81 20.52
C PRO A 188 -9.23 26.00 20.72
N LYS A 189 -9.71 25.87 21.96
CA LYS A 189 -11.16 25.85 22.31
C LYS A 189 -11.96 27.13 22.03
N ASN A 190 -11.35 28.13 21.37
CA ASN A 190 -11.85 29.49 21.19
C ASN A 190 -11.55 30.01 19.77
N TRP A 191 -12.07 29.37 18.72
CA TRP A 191 -12.09 29.91 17.34
C TRP A 191 -13.49 30.44 17.03
#